data_AF-A0A752CA84-F1
#
_entry.id   AF-A0A752CA84-F1
#
_cell.length_a   1.000
_cell.length_b   1.000
_cell.length_c   1.000
_cell.angle_alpha   90.00
_cell.angle_beta   90.00
_cell.angle_gamma   90.00
#
_symmetry.space_group_name_H-M   'P 1'
#
loop_
_entity.id
_entity.type
_entity.pdbx_description
1 polymer ?
#
loop_
_entity_poly.entity_id
_entity_poly.type
_entity_poly.pdbx_seq_one_letter_code
_entity_poly.pdbx_strand_id
1 'polypeptide(L)' 'MPQQNDFSEAKAICNEIGGAVLEVLGRKRALSVQSLIDIIEEARAGNFIYTVERKQRMERAVYILKKFIQP' A
#
# COMPACT_ATOMS: atom_id res chain seq x y z
N MET A 1 -15.23 18.48 -12.73
CA MET A 1 -13.81 18.49 -12.29
C MET A 1 -13.39 17.08 -11.88
N PRO A 2 -13.03 16.18 -12.82
CA PRO A 2 -12.67 14.79 -12.51
C PRO A 2 -11.16 14.62 -12.21
N GLN A 3 -10.29 15.30 -12.96
CA GLN A 3 -8.83 15.14 -12.87
C GLN A 3 -8.25 15.40 -11.48
N GLN A 4 -8.79 16.38 -10.74
CA GLN A 4 -8.29 16.72 -9.40
C GLN A 4 -8.52 15.59 -8.39
N ASN A 5 -9.53 14.75 -8.63
CA ASN A 5 -9.87 13.62 -7.78
C ASN A 5 -8.92 12.43 -8.03
N ASP A 6 -8.56 12.18 -9.29
CA ASP A 6 -7.67 11.08 -9.69
C ASP A 6 -6.24 11.27 -9.14
N PHE A 7 -5.71 12.51 -9.18
CA PHE A 7 -4.41 12.81 -8.57
C PHE A 7 -4.40 12.61 -7.06
N SER A 8 -5.51 12.92 -6.39
CA SER A 8 -5.66 12.72 -4.94
C SER A 8 -5.66 11.23 -4.59
N GLU A 9 -6.40 10.42 -5.37
CA GLU A 9 -6.44 8.97 -5.18
C GLU A 9 -5.06 8.34 -5.45
N ALA A 10 -4.41 8.69 -6.56
CA ALA A 10 -3.08 8.21 -6.90
C ALA A 10 -2.06 8.54 -5.80
N LYS A 11 -2.07 9.79 -5.30
CA LYS A 11 -1.22 10.21 -4.19
C LYS A 11 -1.47 9.39 -2.93
N ALA A 12 -2.73 9.12 -2.61
CA ALA A 12 -3.09 8.35 -1.43
C ALA A 12 -2.63 6.88 -1.53
N ILE A 13 -2.69 6.28 -2.71
CA ILE A 13 -2.13 4.94 -2.97
C ILE A 13 -0.60 4.96 -2.82
N CYS A 14 0.08 5.96 -3.39
CA CYS A 14 1.53 6.13 -3.23
C CYS A 14 1.93 6.28 -1.76
N ASN A 15 1.10 6.93 -0.93
CA ASN A 15 1.36 7.04 0.50
C ASN A 15 1.30 5.69 1.23
N GLU A 16 0.36 4.79 0.87
CA GLU A 16 0.33 3.45 1.47
C GLU A 16 1.58 2.64 1.08
N ILE A 17 2.03 2.74 -0.18
CA ILE A 17 3.28 2.10 -0.64
C ILE A 17 4.49 2.70 0.06
N GLY A 18 4.59 4.03 0.14
CA GLY A 18 5.69 4.73 0.81
C GLY A 18 5.73 4.43 2.31
N GLY A 19 4.57 4.34 2.97
CA GLY A 19 4.48 3.89 4.36
C GLY A 19 5.00 2.47 4.55
N ALA A 20 4.66 1.55 3.63
CA ALA A 20 5.19 0.19 3.66
C ALA A 20 6.72 0.15 3.50
N VAL A 21 7.29 1.00 2.65
CA VAL A 21 8.77 1.12 2.51
C VAL A 21 9.40 1.52 3.85
N LEU A 22 8.87 2.56 4.51
CA LEU A 22 9.39 3.02 5.80
C LEU A 22 9.30 1.93 6.86
N GLU A 23 8.20 1.17 6.90
CA GLU A 23 8.01 0.08 7.85
C GLU A 23 8.96 -1.10 7.58
N VAL A 24 9.17 -1.50 6.32
CA VAL A 24 10.15 -2.54 5.95
C VAL A 24 11.56 -2.16 6.43
N LEU A 25 11.96 -0.91 6.17
CA LEU A 25 13.26 -0.39 6.58
C LEU A 25 13.37 -0.30 8.11
N GLY A 26 12.32 0.19 8.78
CA GLY A 26 12.25 0.26 10.24
C GLY A 26 12.37 -1.12 10.90
N ARG A 27 11.79 -2.15 10.28
CA ARG A 27 11.90 -3.56 10.70
C ARG A 27 13.21 -4.23 10.28
N LYS A 28 14.12 -3.51 9.60
CA LYS A 28 15.39 -4.04 9.05
C LYS A 28 15.19 -5.29 8.18
N ARG A 29 14.07 -5.36 7.45
CA ARG A 29 13.79 -6.43 6.48
C ARG A 29 14.38 -6.08 5.11
N ALA A 30 14.63 -7.09 4.28
CA ALA A 30 15.06 -6.86 2.91
C ALA A 30 13.97 -6.12 2.12
N LEU A 31 14.33 -5.02 1.45
CA LEU A 31 13.40 -4.25 0.64
C LEU A 31 13.12 -4.96 -0.69
N SER A 32 11.95 -5.59 -0.78
CA SER A 32 11.45 -6.28 -1.96
C SER A 32 9.96 -5.99 -2.18
N VAL A 33 9.46 -6.17 -3.40
CA VAL A 33 8.03 -6.00 -3.69
C VAL A 33 7.17 -6.90 -2.80
N GLN A 34 7.61 -8.14 -2.55
CA GLN A 34 6.91 -9.05 -1.64
C GLN A 34 6.88 -8.50 -0.22
N SER A 35 8.00 -7.99 0.31
CA SER A 35 8.02 -7.42 1.66
C SER A 35 7.06 -6.22 1.83
N LEU A 36 6.87 -5.42 0.78
CA LEU A 36 5.91 -4.31 0.79
C LEU A 36 4.47 -4.83 0.84
N ILE A 37 4.16 -5.87 0.04
CA ILE A 37 2.86 -6.53 0.05
C ILE A 37 2.58 -7.09 1.45
N ASP A 38 3.54 -7.79 2.05
CA ASP A 38 3.38 -8.41 3.37
C ASP A 38 3.05 -7.36 4.45
N ILE A 39 3.74 -6.21 4.45
CA ILE A 39 3.45 -5.13 5.39
C ILE A 39 2.03 -4.57 5.20
N ILE A 40 1.60 -4.34 3.96
CA ILE A 40 0.28 -3.78 3.69
C ILE A 40 -0.82 -4.78 4.07
N GLU A 41 -0.64 -6.07 3.76
CA GLU A 41 -1.61 -7.11 4.13
C GLU A 41 -1.65 -7.34 5.64
N GLU A 42 -0.51 -7.31 6.33
CA GLU A 42 -0.45 -7.36 7.81
C GLU A 42 -1.23 -6.18 8.43
N ALA A 43 -1.07 -4.97 7.89
CA ALA A 43 -1.83 -3.82 8.34
C ALA A 43 -3.34 -3.99 8.08
N ARG A 44 -3.73 -4.51 6.91
CA ARG A 44 -5.14 -4.74 6.56
C ARG A 44 -5.81 -5.82 7.43
N ALA A 45 -5.07 -6.87 7.76
CA ALA A 45 -5.54 -8.00 8.57
C ALA A 45 -5.46 -7.73 10.08
N GLY A 46 -4.67 -6.75 10.51
CA GLY A 46 -4.53 -6.35 11.90
C GLY A 46 -5.80 -5.75 12.49
N ASN A 47 -5.83 -5.62 13.82
CA ASN A 47 -6.96 -5.09 14.59
C ASN A 47 -7.11 -3.56 14.51
N PHE A 48 -6.63 -2.93 13.43
CA PHE A 48 -6.71 -1.48 13.26
C PHE A 48 -8.06 -1.08 12.64
N ILE A 49 -8.69 -0.06 13.22
CA ILE A 49 -9.91 0.53 12.65
C ILE A 49 -9.49 1.54 11.58
N TYR A 50 -9.43 1.08 10.33
CA TYR A 50 -9.26 1.94 9.16
C TYR A 50 -10.60 2.29 8.52
N THR A 51 -10.66 3.49 7.94
CA THR A 51 -11.78 3.89 7.07
C THR A 51 -11.87 2.93 5.87
N VAL A 52 -13.08 2.77 5.32
CA VAL A 52 -13.32 1.92 4.14
C VAL A 52 -12.43 2.37 2.97
N GLU A 53 -12.32 3.68 2.76
CA GLU A 53 -11.48 4.27 1.71
C GLU A 53 -10.01 3.88 1.86
N ARG A 54 -9.47 3.92 3.09
CA ARG A 54 -8.08 3.53 3.33
C ARG A 54 -7.87 2.04 3.06
N LYS A 55 -8.80 1.18 3.46
CA LYS A 55 -8.74 -0.27 3.17
C LYS A 55 -8.76 -0.53 1.66
N GLN A 56 -9.57 0.19 0.90
CA GLN A 56 -9.61 0.10 -0.57
C GLN A 56 -8.30 0.58 -1.21
N ARG A 57 -7.69 1.66 -0.70
CA ARG A 57 -6.39 2.14 -1.18
C ARG A 57 -5.28 1.14 -0.89
N MET A 58 -5.27 0.51 0.29
CA MET A 58 -4.33 -0.56 0.62
C MET A 58 -4.49 -1.76 -0.33
N GLU A 59 -5.72 -2.16 -0.63
CA GLU A 59 -6.01 -3.22 -1.60
C GLU A 59 -5.51 -2.88 -3.01
N ARG A 60 -5.73 -1.64 -3.44
CA ARG A 60 -5.28 -1.14 -4.74
C ARG A 60 -3.76 -1.03 -4.82
N ALA A 61 -3.10 -0.63 -3.73
CA ALA A 61 -1.64 -0.66 -3.60
C ALA A 61 -1.09 -2.08 -3.75
N VAL A 62 -1.68 -3.07 -3.05
CA VAL A 62 -1.30 -4.49 -3.19
C VAL A 62 -1.51 -4.97 -4.63
N TYR A 63 -2.64 -4.63 -5.26
CA TYR A 63 -2.91 -4.99 -6.65
C TYR A 63 -1.83 -4.47 -7.60
N ILE A 64 -1.43 -3.21 -7.45
CA ILE A 64 -0.35 -2.59 -8.26
C ILE A 64 0.97 -3.30 -8.01
N LEU A 65 1.35 -3.53 -6.74
CA LEU A 65 2.60 -4.19 -6.39
C LEU A 65 2.66 -5.62 -6.96
N LYS A 66 1.55 -6.36 -6.95
CA LYS A 66 1.46 -7.70 -7.55
C LYS A 66 1.80 -7.72 -9.05
N LYS A 67 1.59 -6.62 -9.78
CA LYS A 67 1.97 -6.52 -11.20
C LYS A 67 3.48 -6.57 -11.45
N PHE A 68 4.30 -6.31 -10.44
CA PHE A 68 5.77 -6.35 -10.57
C PHE A 68 6.38 -7.71 -10.22
N ILE A 69 5.56 -8.65 -9.72
CA ILE A 69 5.99 -10.01 -9.36
C ILE A 69 5.24 -11.10 -10.15
N GLN A 70 4.21 -10.72 -10.90
CA GLN A 70 3.57 -11.61 -11.86
C GLN A 70 4.45 -11.71 -13.11
N PRO A 71 4.70 -12.93 -13.63
CA PRO A 71 5.48 -13.14 -14.85
C PRO A 71 4.79 -12.57 -16.10
#